data_AF-A0A955SNX9-F1
#
_entry.id   AF-A0A955SNX9-F1
#
_cell.length_a   1.000
_cell.length_b   1.000
_cell.length_c   1.000
_cell.angle_alpha   90.00
_cell.angle_beta   90.00
_cell.angle_gamma   90.00
#
_symmetry.space_group_name_H-M   'P 1'
#
loop_
_entity.id
_entity.type
_entity.pdbx_description
1 polymer ?
#
loop_
_entity_poly.entity_id
_entity_poly.type
_entity_poly.pdbx_seq_one_letter_code
_entity_poly.pdbx_strand_id
1 'polypeptide(L)'
;SLKRQAMAYPMMLNALHYLQSGGEELLVVPGEDDGIEKFVDPLRRTFAPCLVWLDATDPIVQELNPLAAERTAVDGKTTAYLCRNRACRQPTTDPDTILESIK
;
A
#
# COMPACT_ATOMS: atom_id res chain seq x y z
N SER A 1 29.87 24.17 -8.32
CA SER A 1 28.74 24.70 -9.10
C SER A 1 28.04 23.55 -9.81
N LEU A 2 26.82 23.20 -9.37
CA LEU A 2 25.81 22.21 -9.85
C LEU A 2 26.26 20.84 -10.42
N LYS A 3 27.30 20.75 -11.24
CA LYS A 3 27.86 19.51 -11.80
C LYS A 3 28.40 18.51 -10.76
N ARG A 4 28.79 18.96 -9.55
CA ARG A 4 29.30 18.07 -8.48
C ARG A 4 28.22 17.45 -7.60
N GLN A 5 26.99 17.96 -7.65
CA GLN A 5 25.88 17.56 -6.78
C GLN A 5 24.57 17.39 -7.57
N ALA A 6 24.67 16.98 -8.84
CA ALA A 6 23.49 16.81 -9.71
C ALA A 6 22.45 15.84 -9.10
N MET A 7 22.89 14.89 -8.27
CA MET A 7 22.04 13.93 -7.56
C MET A 7 21.35 14.53 -6.32
N ALA A 8 21.87 15.60 -5.72
CA ALA A 8 21.38 16.12 -4.44
C ALA A 8 19.98 16.72 -4.57
N TYR A 9 19.69 17.42 -5.68
CA TYR A 9 18.40 18.03 -5.91
C TYR A 9 17.27 16.99 -6.11
N PRO A 10 17.40 15.97 -7.01
CA PRO A 10 16.42 14.89 -7.11
C PRO A 10 16.25 14.10 -5.80
N MET A 11 17.33 13.84 -5.05
CA MET A 11 17.22 13.15 -3.76
C MET A 11 16.44 13.98 -2.73
N MET A 12 16.65 15.30 -2.69
CA MET A 12 15.89 16.20 -1.81
C MET A 12 14.41 16.27 -2.21
N LEU A 13 14.10 16.25 -3.51
CA LEU A 13 12.71 16.16 -3.99
C LEU A 13 12.05 14.83 -3.60
N ASN A 14 12.76 13.71 -3.71
CA ASN A 14 12.24 12.41 -3.27
C ASN A 14 11.98 12.40 -1.76
N ALA A 15 12.89 12.97 -0.96
CA ALA A 15 12.70 13.08 0.49
C ALA A 15 11.49 13.96 0.82
N LEU A 16 11.33 15.10 0.14
CA LEU A 16 10.15 15.96 0.30
C LEU A 16 8.86 15.22 -0.08
N HIS A 17 8.87 14.51 -1.22
CA HIS A 17 7.72 13.72 -1.67
C HIS A 17 7.34 12.66 -0.64
N TYR A 18 8.32 11.91 -0.12
CA TYR A 18 8.09 10.93 0.94
C TYR A 18 7.54 11.56 2.23
N LEU A 19 8.03 12.74 2.63
CA LEU A 19 7.52 13.45 3.80
C LEU A 19 6.06 13.93 3.61
N GLN A 20 5.67 14.27 2.38
CA GLN A 20 4.30 14.68 2.05
C GLN A 20 3.34 13.49 1.95
N SER A 21 3.70 12.47 1.17
CA SER A 21 2.88 11.28 0.96
C SER A 21 2.84 10.39 2.21
N GLY A 22 3.99 10.21 2.86
CA GLY A 22 4.20 9.20 3.89
C GLY A 22 4.40 7.81 3.28
N GLY A 23 4.98 6.89 4.07
CA GLY A 23 4.96 5.47 3.73
C GLY A 23 3.59 4.87 4.03
N GLU A 24 2.95 4.31 3.00
CA GLU A 24 1.68 3.60 3.11
C GLU A 24 1.87 2.11 2.81
N GLU A 25 1.15 1.28 3.54
CA GLU A 25 1.13 -0.17 3.40
C GLU A 25 -0.28 -0.59 3.02
N LEU A 26 -0.46 -1.25 1.88
CA LEU A 26 -1.73 -1.83 1.48
C LEU A 26 -1.70 -3.34 1.70
N LEU A 27 -2.28 -3.80 2.80
CA LEU A 27 -2.48 -5.23 3.02
C LEU A 27 -3.77 -5.67 2.32
N VAL A 28 -3.68 -6.69 1.46
CA VAL A 28 -4.83 -7.30 0.79
C VAL A 28 -5.06 -8.69 1.37
N VAL A 29 -6.21 -8.89 2.01
CA VAL A 29 -6.63 -10.16 2.60
C VAL A 29 -7.66 -10.82 1.68
N PRO A 30 -7.43 -12.04 1.16
CA PRO A 30 -8.40 -12.71 0.29
C PRO A 30 -9.67 -13.10 1.04
N GLY A 31 -10.80 -12.95 0.37
CA GLY A 31 -12.08 -13.54 0.76
C GLY A 31 -12.37 -14.81 -0.05
N GLU A 32 -13.62 -15.26 0.02
CA GLU A 32 -14.14 -16.40 -0.75
C GLU A 32 -14.19 -16.09 -2.26
N ASP A 33 -14.19 -14.82 -2.64
CA ASP A 33 -14.15 -14.36 -4.02
C ASP A 33 -12.75 -14.43 -4.67
N ASP A 34 -11.71 -14.75 -3.88
CA ASP A 34 -10.29 -14.78 -4.29
C ASP A 34 -9.86 -13.55 -5.13
N GLY A 35 -10.46 -12.42 -4.82
CA GLY A 35 -10.43 -11.23 -5.67
C GLY A 35 -9.19 -10.36 -5.51
N ILE A 36 -8.00 -10.89 -5.19
CA ILE A 36 -6.79 -10.08 -4.92
C ILE A 36 -6.45 -9.16 -6.11
N GLU A 37 -6.52 -9.69 -7.34
CA GLU A 37 -6.17 -8.95 -8.56
C GLU A 37 -7.04 -7.69 -8.76
N LYS A 38 -8.27 -7.64 -8.20
CA LYS A 38 -9.13 -6.44 -8.28
C LYS A 38 -8.50 -5.20 -7.63
N PHE A 39 -7.62 -5.41 -6.65
CA PHE A 39 -6.84 -4.35 -6.02
C PHE A 39 -5.50 -4.14 -6.72
N VAL A 40 -4.79 -5.23 -7.09
CA VAL A 40 -3.41 -5.14 -7.56
C VAL A 40 -3.29 -4.62 -9.00
N ASP A 41 -4.19 -5.02 -9.90
CA ASP A 41 -4.11 -4.62 -11.31
C ASP A 41 -4.21 -3.10 -11.53
N PRO A 42 -5.14 -2.37 -10.88
CA PRO A 42 -5.16 -0.91 -10.97
C PRO A 42 -3.92 -0.25 -10.35
N LEU A 43 -3.38 -0.82 -9.26
CA LEU A 43 -2.18 -0.30 -8.59
C LEU A 43 -0.94 -0.41 -9.48
N ARG A 44 -0.80 -1.50 -10.26
CA ARG A 44 0.29 -1.68 -11.23
C ARG A 44 0.35 -0.57 -12.29
N ARG A 45 -0.76 0.13 -12.52
CA ARG A 45 -0.89 1.22 -13.51
C ARG A 45 -0.88 2.61 -12.88
N THR A 46 -0.80 2.68 -11.55
CA THR A 46 -0.89 3.92 -10.79
C THR A 46 0.48 4.30 -10.25
N PHE A 47 0.85 5.58 -10.39
CA PHE A 47 2.09 6.08 -9.81
C PHE A 47 1.90 6.33 -8.30
N ALA A 48 2.27 5.35 -7.48
CA ALA A 48 2.19 5.40 -6.03
C ALA A 48 3.57 5.05 -5.40
N PRO A 49 4.58 5.92 -5.50
CA PRO A 49 5.97 5.58 -5.19
C PRO A 49 6.27 5.37 -3.70
N CYS A 50 5.35 5.75 -2.81
CA CYS A 50 5.47 5.55 -1.36
C CYS A 50 4.50 4.49 -0.82
N LEU A 51 3.83 3.75 -1.70
CA LEU A 51 2.95 2.65 -1.36
C LEU A 51 3.66 1.32 -1.55
N VAL A 52 3.61 0.46 -0.54
CA VAL A 52 3.96 -0.96 -0.65
C VAL A 52 2.69 -1.77 -0.47
N TRP A 53 2.41 -2.72 -1.36
CA TRP A 53 1.30 -3.64 -1.16
C TRP A 53 1.82 -4.99 -0.66
N LEU A 54 1.01 -5.64 0.16
CA LEU A 54 1.34 -6.87 0.87
C LEU A 54 0.23 -7.89 0.63
N ASP A 55 0.63 -9.07 0.19
CA ASP A 55 -0.26 -10.23 0.03
C ASP A 55 -0.40 -10.94 1.38
N ALA A 56 -1.60 -10.99 1.95
CA ALA A 56 -1.82 -11.67 3.21
C ALA A 56 -1.72 -13.21 3.10
N THR A 57 -1.66 -13.79 1.89
CA THR A 57 -1.42 -15.22 1.69
C THR A 57 0.05 -15.60 1.78
N ASP A 58 0.96 -14.64 1.64
CA ASP A 58 2.39 -14.88 1.76
C ASP A 58 2.75 -15.20 3.22
N PRO A 59 3.29 -16.41 3.51
CA PRO A 59 3.70 -16.78 4.87
C PRO A 59 4.71 -15.80 5.49
N ILE A 60 5.58 -15.19 4.69
CA ILE A 60 6.57 -14.21 5.16
C ILE A 60 5.87 -12.93 5.61
N VAL A 61 4.83 -12.49 4.90
CA VAL A 61 4.03 -11.31 5.28
C VAL A 61 3.29 -11.57 6.58
N GLN A 62 2.70 -12.77 6.73
CA GLN A 62 2.02 -13.18 7.96
C GLN A 62 2.96 -13.26 9.17
N GLU A 63 4.21 -13.72 8.96
CA GLU A 63 5.21 -13.82 10.03
C GLU A 63 5.79 -12.45 10.42
N LEU A 64 6.13 -11.62 9.44
CA LEU A 64 6.93 -10.41 9.67
C LEU A 64 6.10 -9.13 9.82
N ASN A 65 4.85 -9.11 9.35
CA ASN A 65 3.99 -7.94 9.45
C ASN A 65 2.87 -8.16 10.49
N PRO A 66 2.94 -7.51 11.67
CA PRO A 66 1.88 -7.58 12.68
C PRO A 66 0.50 -7.18 12.15
N LEU A 67 0.45 -6.28 11.15
CA LEU A 67 -0.81 -5.88 10.52
C LEU A 67 -1.44 -7.02 9.72
N ALA A 68 -0.66 -7.95 9.18
CA ALA A 68 -1.19 -9.09 8.44
C ALA A 68 -1.81 -10.14 9.36
N ALA A 69 -1.17 -10.40 10.51
CA ALA A 69 -1.59 -11.41 11.47
C ALA A 69 -2.94 -11.10 12.14
N GLU A 70 -3.33 -9.83 12.24
CA GLU A 70 -4.51 -9.37 12.99
C GLU A 70 -5.72 -9.04 12.09
N ARG A 71 -5.63 -9.23 10.77
CA ARG A 71 -6.64 -8.76 9.82
C ARG A 71 -7.24 -9.90 9.01
N THR A 72 -8.54 -9.77 8.73
CA THR A 72 -9.34 -10.81 8.08
C THR A 72 -10.14 -10.22 6.93
N ALA A 73 -10.65 -11.05 6.03
CA ALA A 73 -11.67 -10.61 5.10
C ALA A 73 -12.92 -10.09 5.84
N VAL A 74 -13.55 -9.05 5.30
CA VAL A 74 -14.83 -8.50 5.78
C VAL A 74 -15.95 -9.08 4.93
N ASP A 75 -16.98 -9.63 5.57
CA ASP A 75 -18.15 -10.25 4.93
C ASP A 75 -17.80 -11.30 3.86
N GLY A 76 -16.71 -12.05 4.09
CA GLY A 76 -16.23 -13.08 3.16
C GLY A 76 -15.66 -12.53 1.85
N LYS A 77 -15.45 -11.22 1.72
CA LYS A 77 -14.92 -10.58 0.51
C LYS A 77 -13.46 -10.18 0.67
N THR A 78 -12.69 -10.27 -0.41
CA THR A 78 -11.32 -9.74 -0.44
C THR A 78 -11.35 -8.28 -0.04
N THR A 79 -10.56 -7.98 0.98
CA THR A 79 -10.58 -6.72 1.72
C THR A 79 -9.20 -6.12 1.73
N ALA A 80 -9.13 -4.82 1.45
CA ALA A 80 -7.92 -4.04 1.51
C ALA A 80 -7.86 -3.18 2.77
N TYR A 81 -6.68 -3.14 3.38
CA TYR A 81 -6.34 -2.32 4.52
C TYR A 81 -5.21 -1.37 4.15
N LEU A 82 -5.55 -0.09 3.96
CA LEU A 82 -4.56 0.96 3.74
C LEU A 82 -4.08 1.50 5.10
N CYS A 83 -2.82 1.22 5.41
CA CYS A 83 -2.21 1.48 6.70
C CYS A 83 -1.07 2.49 6.60
N ARG A 84 -0.93 3.31 7.64
CA ARG A 84 0.14 4.29 7.83
C ARG A 84 0.47 4.36 9.31
N ASN A 85 1.76 4.30 9.65
CA ASN A 85 2.24 4.38 11.04
C ASN A 85 1.52 3.40 11.99
N ARG A 86 1.32 2.14 11.54
CA ARG A 86 0.63 1.07 12.29
C ARG A 86 -0.88 1.27 12.54
N ALA A 87 -1.48 2.32 11.97
CA ALA A 87 -2.92 2.52 11.98
C ALA A 87 -3.47 2.34 10.56
N CYS A 88 -4.63 1.71 10.42
CA CYS A 88 -5.27 1.54 9.12
C CYS A 88 -6.53 2.39 9.03
N ARG A 89 -6.82 2.87 7.82
CA ARG A 89 -8.14 3.44 7.49
C ARG A 89 -9.22 2.36 7.59
N GLN A 90 -10.48 2.75 7.45
CA GLN A 90 -11.58 1.80 7.40
C GLN A 90 -11.31 0.79 6.26
N PRO A 91 -11.42 -0.53 6.51
CA PRO A 91 -11.26 -1.53 5.47
C PRO A 91 -12.27 -1.33 4.35
N THR A 92 -11.86 -1.66 3.13
CA THR A 92 -12.73 -1.57 1.96
C THR A 92 -12.64 -2.83 1.12
N THR A 93 -13.76 -3.20 0.51
CA THR A 93 -13.84 -4.25 -0.52
C THR A 93 -13.84 -3.65 -1.93
N ASP A 94 -13.81 -2.32 -2.04
CA ASP A 94 -13.86 -1.55 -3.26
C ASP A 94 -12.47 -0.97 -3.60
N PRO A 95 -11.86 -1.36 -4.74
CA PRO A 95 -10.55 -0.86 -5.13
C PRO A 95 -10.53 0.64 -5.45
N ASP A 96 -11.66 1.23 -5.88
CA ASP A 96 -11.70 2.66 -6.23
C ASP A 96 -11.46 3.54 -4.99
N THR A 97 -11.96 3.11 -3.82
CA THR A 97 -11.69 3.75 -2.52
C THR A 97 -10.18 3.85 -2.22
N ILE A 98 -9.39 2.83 -2.60
CA ILE A 98 -7.93 2.84 -2.45
C ILE A 98 -7.30 3.80 -3.45
N LEU A 99 -7.71 3.76 -4.72
CA LEU A 99 -7.16 4.63 -5.77
C LEU A 99 -7.41 6.11 -5.52
N GLU A 100 -8.53 6.48 -4.89
CA GLU A 100 -8.79 7.86 -4.46
C GLU A 100 -7.92 8.29 -3.28
N SER A 101 -7.50 7.33 -2.46
CA SER A 101 -6.72 7.57 -1.24
C SER A 101 -5.23 7.78 -1.48
N ILE A 102 -4.71 7.35 -2.63
CA ILE A 102 -3.27 7.32 -2.96
C ILE A 102 -2.87 8.28 -4.10
N LYS A 103 -3.82 9.09 -4.61
CA LYS A 103 -3.55 10.19 -5.55
C LYS A 103 -3.01 11.40 -4.81
#